data_AF-A0A232LLY5-F1
#
_entry.id   AF-A0A232LLY5-F1
#
_cell.length_a   1.000
_cell.length_b   1.000
_cell.length_c   1.000
_cell.angle_alpha   90.00
_cell.angle_beta   90.00
_cell.angle_gamma   90.00
#
_symmetry.space_group_name_H-M   'P 1'
#
loop_
_entity.id
_entity.type
_entity.pdbx_description
1 polymer ?
#
loop_
_entity_poly.entity_id
_entity_poly.type
_entity_poly.pdbx_seq_one_letter_code
_entity_poly.pdbx_strand_id
1 'polypeptide(L)'
;MRLQGGGINAQFAEWLSGLSRDPAMAGPVTLPPYIPRVSTTAQLCEAVFPCAQLANASRDPDFFASRAILAIRNDQLPPLNSMLMDQLP
;
A
#
# COMPACT_ATOMS: atom_id res chain seq x y z
N MET A 1 2.09 11.16 4.85
CA MET A 1 2.02 10.73 3.43
C MET A 1 1.04 11.64 2.70
N ARG A 2 1.43 12.24 1.57
CA ARG A 2 0.55 13.12 0.77
C ARG A 2 0.12 12.37 -0.49
N LEU A 3 -1.17 12.10 -0.63
CA LEU A 3 -1.75 11.56 -1.86
C LEU A 3 -1.79 12.68 -2.90
N GLN A 4 -1.34 12.42 -4.13
CA GLN A 4 -1.41 13.43 -5.19
C GLN A 4 -2.86 13.81 -5.47
N GLY A 5 -3.12 15.11 -5.67
CA GLY A 5 -4.47 15.65 -5.78
C GLY A 5 -5.10 15.35 -7.14
N GLY A 6 -5.96 14.31 -7.20
CA GLY A 6 -6.81 14.03 -8.36
C GLY A 6 -7.18 12.55 -8.52
N GLY A 7 -8.30 12.28 -9.20
CA GLY A 7 -8.72 10.93 -9.58
C GLY A 7 -8.95 9.97 -8.40
N ILE A 8 -8.51 8.71 -8.55
CA ILE A 8 -8.65 7.65 -7.55
C ILE A 8 -7.99 8.02 -6.22
N ASN A 9 -6.92 8.82 -6.23
CA ASN A 9 -6.22 9.25 -5.02
C ASN A 9 -7.07 10.22 -4.17
N ALA A 10 -7.87 11.09 -4.81
CA ALA A 10 -8.79 11.97 -4.10
C ALA A 10 -9.95 11.18 -3.48
N GLN A 11 -10.53 10.23 -4.22
CA GLN A 11 -11.58 9.33 -3.72
C GLN A 11 -11.06 8.47 -2.56
N PHE A 12 -9.83 7.97 -2.68
CA PHE A 12 -9.17 7.24 -1.60
C PHE A 12 -8.93 8.11 -0.36
N ALA A 13 -8.47 9.35 -0.53
CA ALA A 13 -8.27 10.28 0.58
C ALA A 13 -9.59 10.62 1.30
N GLU A 14 -10.67 10.82 0.54
CA GLU A 14 -12.01 11.06 1.07
C GLU A 14 -12.52 9.87 1.87
N TRP A 15 -12.45 8.66 1.30
CA TRP A 15 -12.80 7.41 2.00
C TRP A 15 -11.99 7.23 3.29
N LEU A 16 -10.67 7.41 3.22
CA LEU A 16 -9.77 7.32 4.37
C LEU A 16 -10.14 8.33 5.47
N SER A 17 -10.55 9.54 5.09
CA SER A 17 -10.99 10.57 6.05
C SER A 17 -12.29 10.21 6.77
N GLY A 18 -13.15 9.42 6.13
CA GLY A 18 -14.40 8.92 6.69
C GLY A 18 -14.18 7.86 7.78
N LEU A 19 -13.15 7.02 7.65
CA LEU A 19 -12.87 5.92 8.59
C LEU A 19 -12.69 6.36 10.05
N SER A 20 -12.12 7.55 10.28
CA SER A 20 -11.92 8.08 11.63
C SER A 20 -13.08 8.93 12.15
N ARG A 21 -14.02 9.31 11.27
CA ARG A 21 -15.07 10.29 11.56
C ARG A 21 -16.46 9.68 11.62
N ASP A 22 -16.69 8.58 10.91
CA ASP A 22 -17.96 7.89 10.86
C ASP A 22 -17.99 6.73 11.88
N PRO A 23 -18.80 6.81 12.95
CA PRO A 23 -18.97 5.72 13.90
C PRO A 23 -19.48 4.43 13.25
N ALA A 24 -20.18 4.50 12.12
CA ALA A 24 -20.63 3.32 11.36
C ALA A 24 -19.46 2.59 10.67
N MET A 25 -18.31 3.25 10.53
CA MET A 25 -17.07 2.66 10.04
C MET A 25 -16.16 2.15 11.16
N ALA A 26 -16.60 2.21 12.42
CA ALA A 26 -15.86 1.64 13.54
C ALA A 26 -16.02 0.11 13.59
N GLY A 27 -14.99 -0.61 13.15
CA GLY A 27 -14.99 -2.09 13.12
C GLY A 27 -14.49 -2.63 11.78
N PRO A 28 -14.96 -3.81 11.35
CA PRO A 28 -14.65 -4.34 10.03
C PRO A 28 -15.15 -3.40 8.94
N VAL A 29 -14.22 -2.88 8.13
CA VAL A 29 -14.53 -1.94 7.04
C VAL A 29 -14.51 -2.66 5.70
N THR A 30 -15.49 -2.33 4.86
CA THR A 30 -15.49 -2.81 3.48
C THR A 30 -14.52 -1.98 2.66
N LEU A 31 -13.51 -2.63 2.08
CA LEU A 31 -12.57 -1.97 1.18
C LEU A 31 -13.28 -1.60 -0.13
N PRO A 32 -13.12 -0.35 -0.62
CA PRO A 32 -13.63 0.05 -1.92
C PRO A 32 -13.11 -0.85 -3.05
N PRO A 33 -13.93 -1.12 -4.09
CA PRO A 33 -13.60 -2.08 -5.15
C PRO A 33 -12.41 -1.66 -6.02
N TYR A 34 -12.09 -0.37 -6.06
CA TYR A 34 -10.91 0.16 -6.78
C TYR A 34 -9.60 -0.06 -6.03
N ILE A 35 -9.63 -0.48 -4.76
CA ILE A 35 -8.43 -0.83 -4.02
C ILE A 35 -7.99 -2.23 -4.45
N PRO A 36 -6.78 -2.38 -5.03
CA PRO A 36 -6.27 -3.68 -5.42
C PRO A 36 -6.20 -4.62 -4.22
N ARG A 37 -6.66 -5.86 -4.41
CA ARG A 37 -6.58 -6.92 -3.40
C ARG A 37 -5.66 -8.03 -3.92
N VAL A 38 -4.82 -8.52 -3.03
CA VAL A 38 -3.88 -9.61 -3.30
C VAL A 38 -4.14 -10.73 -2.31
N SER A 39 -3.97 -11.97 -2.77
CA SER A 39 -4.33 -13.16 -1.99
C SER A 39 -3.11 -13.79 -1.32
N THR A 40 -1.90 -13.38 -1.69
CA THR A 40 -0.65 -13.91 -1.15
C THR A 40 0.34 -12.80 -0.85
N THR A 41 1.25 -13.07 0.08
CA THR A 41 2.33 -12.13 0.42
C THR A 41 3.24 -11.86 -0.78
N ALA A 42 3.52 -12.87 -1.61
CA ALA A 42 4.32 -12.69 -2.83
C ALA A 42 3.66 -11.72 -3.83
N GLN A 43 2.33 -11.81 -4.00
CA GLN A 43 1.58 -10.86 -4.84
C GLN A 43 1.59 -9.46 -4.24
N LEU A 44 1.52 -9.34 -2.91
CA LEU A 44 1.67 -8.06 -2.22
C LEU A 44 3.05 -7.46 -2.45
N CYS A 45 4.11 -8.26 -2.29
CA CYS A 45 5.48 -7.85 -2.53
C CYS A 45 5.65 -7.34 -3.96
N GLU A 46 5.23 -8.09 -4.98
CA GLU A 46 5.37 -7.66 -6.37
C GLU A 46 4.51 -6.44 -6.72
N ALA A 47 3.30 -6.33 -6.14
CA ALA A 47 2.43 -5.17 -6.39
C ALA A 47 3.04 -3.87 -5.86
N VAL A 48 3.71 -3.93 -4.71
CA VAL A 48 4.25 -2.77 -4.00
C VAL A 48 5.71 -2.50 -4.40
N PHE A 49 6.52 -3.55 -4.41
CA PHE A 49 7.94 -3.57 -4.70
C PHE A 49 8.25 -4.47 -5.90
N PRO A 50 7.78 -4.11 -7.11
CA PRO A 50 7.99 -4.97 -8.26
C PRO A 50 9.48 -5.16 -8.54
N CYS A 51 9.89 -6.41 -8.77
CA CYS A 51 11.29 -6.81 -8.80
C CYS A 51 12.08 -6.06 -9.88
N ALA A 52 11.45 -5.77 -11.02
CA ALA A 52 12.08 -5.02 -12.12
C ALA A 52 12.46 -3.58 -11.73
N GLN A 53 11.66 -2.95 -10.87
CA GLN A 53 11.90 -1.60 -10.35
C GLN A 53 12.88 -1.63 -9.18
N LEU A 54 12.87 -2.68 -8.34
CA LEU A 54 13.90 -2.88 -7.32
C LEU A 54 15.30 -3.01 -7.93
N ALA A 55 15.44 -3.78 -9.01
CA ALA A 55 16.70 -3.92 -9.74
C ALA A 55 17.25 -2.60 -10.31
N ASN A 56 16.39 -1.57 -10.43
CA ASN A 56 16.73 -0.24 -10.93
C ASN A 56 16.44 0.87 -9.90
N ALA A 57 16.33 0.54 -8.61
CA ALA A 57 15.87 1.49 -7.58
C ALA A 57 16.71 2.77 -7.50
N SER A 58 17.99 2.71 -7.87
CA SER A 58 18.90 3.87 -7.93
C SER A 58 18.62 4.83 -9.08
N ARG A 59 17.86 4.40 -10.11
CA ARG A 59 17.54 5.22 -11.30
C ARG A 59 16.26 6.03 -11.14
N ASP A 60 15.35 5.58 -10.28
CA ASP A 60 14.08 6.25 -10.02
C ASP A 60 13.72 6.16 -8.53
N PRO A 61 14.36 6.97 -7.68
CA PRO A 61 14.06 7.00 -6.25
C PRO A 61 12.64 7.51 -5.95
N ASP A 62 12.02 8.24 -6.87
CA ASP A 62 10.68 8.80 -6.70
C ASP A 62 9.58 7.75 -6.92
N PHE A 63 9.87 6.68 -7.68
CA PHE A 63 8.93 5.58 -7.92
C PHE A 63 8.36 5.02 -6.63
N PHE A 64 9.22 4.64 -5.68
CA PHE A 64 8.77 4.07 -4.40
C PHE A 64 8.28 5.14 -3.43
N ALA A 65 8.86 6.35 -3.45
CA ALA A 65 8.44 7.46 -2.60
C ALA A 65 6.99 7.90 -2.86
N SER A 66 6.49 7.69 -4.09
CA SER A 66 5.13 8.04 -4.49
C SER A 66 4.04 7.03 -4.09
N ARG A 67 4.41 5.84 -3.57
CA ARG A 67 3.48 4.72 -3.35
C ARG A 67 3.12 4.54 -1.87
N ALA A 68 1.83 4.44 -1.58
CA ALA A 68 1.28 4.16 -0.25
C ALA A 68 0.90 2.70 -0.10
N ILE A 69 1.34 2.06 0.99
CA ILE A 69 1.01 0.67 1.30
C ILE A 69 0.07 0.67 2.50
N LEU A 70 -1.10 0.07 2.32
CA LEU A 70 -1.95 -0.33 3.43
C LEU A 70 -1.73 -1.81 3.68
N ALA A 71 -0.97 -2.11 4.72
CA ALA A 71 -0.79 -3.47 5.20
C ALA A 71 -1.75 -3.75 6.37
N ILE A 72 -2.15 -5.01 6.48
CA ILE A 72 -3.01 -5.49 7.56
C ILE A 72 -2.18 -5.56 8.85
N ARG A 73 -2.68 -4.94 9.94
CA ARG A 73 -2.11 -4.85 11.31
C ARG A 73 -0.59 -4.65 11.38
N ASN A 74 -0.15 -3.62 12.13
CA ASN A 74 1.27 -3.34 12.36
C ASN A 74 2.10 -4.55 12.87
N ASP A 75 1.47 -5.59 13.43
CA ASP A 75 2.16 -6.82 13.86
C ASP A 75 2.63 -7.73 12.71
N GLN A 76 2.06 -7.62 11.51
CA GLN A 76 2.52 -8.34 10.31
C GLN A 76 3.56 -7.57 9.49
N LEU A 77 3.90 -6.35 9.91
CA LEU A 77 4.84 -5.48 9.22
C LEU A 77 6.30 -5.98 9.30
N PRO A 78 6.79 -6.52 10.44
CA PRO A 78 8.14 -7.09 10.48
C PRO A 78 8.34 -8.32 9.57
N PRO A 79 7.45 -9.33 9.54
CA PRO A 79 7.54 -10.43 8.57
C PRO A 79 7.52 -9.97 7.11
N LEU A 80 6.68 -8.98 6.78
CA LEU A 80 6.63 -8.40 5.43
C LEU A 80 7.95 -7.73 5.06
N ASN A 81 8.53 -6.94 5.96
CA ASN A 81 9.82 -6.29 5.72
C ASN A 81 10.94 -7.30 5.53
N SER A 82 11.00 -8.36 6.34
CA SER A 82 12.00 -9.43 6.17
C SER A 82 11.87 -10.10 4.79
N MET A 83 10.65 -10.45 4.38
CA MET A 83 10.42 -11.05 3.05
C MET A 83 10.80 -10.15 1.88
N LEU A 84 10.74 -8.83 2.06
CA LEU A 84 11.17 -7.86 1.05
C LEU A 84 12.69 -7.72 0.99
N MET A 85 13.35 -7.73 2.15
CA MET A 85 14.81 -7.67 2.22
C MET A 85 15.45 -8.92 1.60
N ASP A 86 14.81 -10.09 1.71
CA ASP A 86 15.27 -11.33 1.09
C ASP A 86 15.18 -11.34 -0.45
N GLN A 87 14.42 -10.41 -1.04
CA GLN A 87 14.26 -10.26 -2.49
C GLN A 87 15.19 -9.21 -3.10
N LEU A 88 15.93 -8.47 -2.26
CA LEU A 88 16.93 -7.51 -2.73
C LEU A 88 18.19 -8.27 -3.17
N PRO A 89 18.79 -7.95 -4.33
CA PRO A 89 20.05 -8.52 -4.78
C PRO A 89 21.25 -8.10 -3.93
#